data_AF-A0A5D4SJA3-F1
#
_entry.id   AF-A0A5D4SJA3-F1
#
_cell.length_a   1.000
_cell.length_b   1.000
_cell.length_c   1.000
_cell.angle_alpha   90.00
_cell.angle_beta   90.00
_cell.angle_gamma   90.00
#
_symmetry.space_group_name_H-M   'P 1'
#
loop_
_entity.id
_entity.type
_entity.pdbx_description
1 polymer ?
#
loop_
_entity_poly.entity_id
_entity_poly.type
_entity_poly.pdbx_seq_one_letter_code
_entity_poly.pdbx_strand_id
1 'polypeptide(L)' 'MKEIQVKREAMIKIAEREGISSAATIRCSQELDKLILEFQQSMKKESRNHETVKGPYKEMILWPRELAKV' A
#
# COMPACT_ATOMS: atom_id res chain seq x y z
N MET A 1 6.76 -1.77 -11.13
CA MET A 1 7.49 -2.55 -10.09
C MET A 1 8.80 -1.90 -9.62
N LYS A 2 9.68 -1.41 -10.52
CA LYS A 2 10.98 -0.81 -10.13
C LYS A 2 10.85 0.47 -9.27
N GLU A 3 9.85 1.31 -9.54
CA GLU A 3 9.67 2.58 -8.81
C GLU A 3 9.27 2.40 -7.34
N ILE A 4 8.43 1.39 -7.03
CA ILE A 4 8.03 1.08 -5.65
C ILE A 4 9.24 0.61 -4.83
N GLN A 5 10.11 -0.22 -5.44
CA GLN A 5 11.33 -0.70 -4.79
C GLN A 5 12.29 0.47 -4.50
N VAL A 6 12.55 1.33 -5.49
CA VAL A 6 13.43 2.50 -5.33
C VAL A 6 12.91 3.45 -4.25
N LYS A 7 11.59 3.74 -4.25
CA LYS A 7 10.97 4.63 -3.26
C LYS A 7 10.97 4.00 -1.86
N ARG A 8 10.86 2.67 -1.74
CA ARG A 8 11.00 1.94 -0.47
C ARG A 8 12.42 2.00 0.08
N GLU A 9 13.43 1.81 -0.76
CA GLU A 9 14.83 1.97 -0.35
C GLU A 9 15.14 3.41 0.08
N ALA A 10 14.59 4.40 -0.61
CA ALA A 10 14.71 5.80 -0.21
C ALA A 10 14.05 6.07 1.16
N MET A 11 12.85 5.52 1.40
CA MET A 11 12.16 5.63 2.69
C MET A 11 12.98 5.03 3.83
N ILE A 12 13.58 3.85 3.61
CA ILE A 12 14.45 3.20 4.61
C ILE A 12 15.65 4.08 4.93
N LYS A 13 16.35 4.60 3.92
CA LYS A 13 17.50 5.50 4.13
C LYS A 13 17.13 6.78 4.88
N ILE A 14 15.95 7.34 4.61
CA ILE A 14 15.45 8.53 5.34
C ILE A 14 15.10 8.15 6.77
N ALA A 15 14.47 7.00 7.00
CA ALA A 15 14.15 6.50 8.34
C ALA A 15 15.41 6.21 9.18
N GLU A 16 16.46 5.67 8.58
CA GLU A 16 17.76 5.44 9.22
C GLU A 16 18.46 6.76 9.58
N ARG A 17 18.28 7.80 8.76
CA ARG A 17 18.93 9.11 8.96
C ARG A 17 18.17 10.02 9.92
N GLU A 18 16.86 10.12 9.76
CA GLU A 18 15.99 11.10 10.41
C GLU A 18 15.08 10.47 11.50
N GLY A 19 15.03 9.15 11.56
CA GLY A 19 14.12 8.40 12.41
C GLY A 19 12.77 8.13 11.74
N ILE A 20 12.10 7.07 12.20
CA ILE A 20 10.80 6.62 11.67
C ILE A 20 9.67 7.64 11.87
N SER A 21 9.80 8.50 12.89
CA SER A 21 8.80 9.51 13.25
C SER A 21 9.10 10.90 12.69
N SER A 22 10.15 11.05 11.88
CA SER A 22 10.43 12.33 11.23
C SER A 22 9.34 12.63 10.20
N ALA A 23 8.96 13.91 10.08
CA ALA A 23 8.02 14.37 9.08
C ALA A 23 8.45 14.01 7.65
N ALA A 24 9.77 13.91 7.40
CA ALA A 24 10.31 13.45 6.12
C ALA A 24 10.00 11.97 5.86
N THR A 25 10.17 11.11 6.87
CA THR A 25 9.85 9.67 6.78
C THR A 25 8.36 9.43 6.65
N ILE A 26 7.53 10.18 7.39
CA ILE A 26 6.06 10.09 7.33
C ILE A 26 5.54 10.53 5.95
N ARG A 27 6.09 11.60 5.38
CA ARG A 27 5.73 12.01 4.01
C ARG A 27 6.16 10.96 3.01
N CYS A 28 7.36 10.41 3.16
CA CYS A 28 7.87 9.38 2.26
C CYS A 28 7.02 8.10 2.31
N SER A 29 6.54 7.69 3.50
CA SER A 29 5.65 6.54 3.63
C SER A 29 4.29 6.79 2.98
N GLN A 30 3.69 7.97 3.18
CA GLN A 30 2.43 8.36 2.55
C GLN A 30 2.51 8.36 1.01
N GLU A 31 3.62 8.87 0.46
CA GLU A 31 3.85 8.85 -0.98
C GLU A 31 3.99 7.41 -1.51
N LEU A 32 4.71 6.56 -0.77
CA LEU A 32 4.89 5.16 -1.12
C LEU A 32 3.56 4.39 -1.08
N ASP A 33 2.75 4.60 -0.03
CA ASP A 33 1.42 4.02 0.10
C ASP A 33 0.51 4.40 -1.06
N LYS A 34 0.52 5.67 -1.48
CA LYS A 34 -0.25 6.14 -2.65
C LYS A 34 0.14 5.38 -3.92
N LEU A 35 1.45 5.26 -4.18
CA LEU A 35 1.96 4.55 -5.35
C LEU A 35 1.58 3.05 -5.33
N ILE A 36 1.60 2.43 -4.15
CA ILE A 36 1.16 1.03 -3.98
C ILE A 36 -0.34 0.91 -4.29
N LEU A 37 -1.17 1.82 -3.79
CA LEU A 37 -2.60 1.83 -4.04
C LEU A 37 -2.92 2.02 -5.53
N GLU A 38 -2.27 2.97 -6.20
CA GLU A 38 -2.45 3.22 -7.64
C GLU A 38 -2.03 1.99 -8.47
N PHE A 39 -0.94 1.33 -8.09
CA PHE A 39 -0.51 0.09 -8.73
C PHE A 39 -1.53 -1.04 -8.52
N GLN A 40 -2.00 -1.26 -7.30
CA GLN A 40 -3.01 -2.28 -7.00
C GLN A 40 -4.33 -2.01 -7.73
N GLN A 41 -4.77 -0.75 -7.83
CA GLN A 41 -5.96 -0.38 -8.59
C GLN A 41 -5.79 -0.62 -10.09
N SER A 42 -4.62 -0.27 -10.64
CA SER A 42 -4.30 -0.52 -12.04
C SER A 42 -4.30 -2.02 -12.37
N MET A 43 -3.69 -2.83 -11.49
CA MET A 43 -3.69 -4.29 -11.60
C MET A 43 -5.12 -4.87 -11.53
N LYS A 44 -5.96 -4.38 -10.61
CA LYS A 44 -7.38 -4.78 -10.50
C LYS A 44 -8.21 -4.39 -11.72
N LYS A 45 -7.89 -3.27 -12.37
CA LYS A 45 -8.57 -2.82 -13.59
C LYS A 45 -8.20 -3.70 -14.78
N GLU A 46 -6.94 -4.16 -14.85
CA GLU A 46 -6.48 -5.09 -15.88
C GLU A 46 -7.08 -6.49 -15.70
N SER A 47 -7.21 -6.98 -14.46
CA SER A 47 -7.91 -8.25 -14.17
C SER A 47 -9.41 -8.17 -14.50
N ARG A 48 -10.07 -7.03 -14.24
CA ARG A 48 -11.48 -6.83 -14.62
C ARG A 48 -11.72 -6.83 -16.13
N ASN A 49 -10.70 -6.52 -16.94
CA ASN A 49 -10.79 -6.63 -18.41
C ASN A 49 -10.54 -8.06 -18.93
N HIS A 50 -10.06 -8.98 -18.08
CA HIS A 50 -9.90 -10.41 -18.37
C HIS A 50 -10.89 -11.30 -17.56
N GLU A 51 -11.81 -10.69 -16.81
CA GLU A 51 -12.78 -11.40 -15.95
C GLU A 51 -14.22 -10.92 -16.20
N THR A 52 -14.62 -10.73 -17.46
CA THR A 52 -16.05 -10.64 -17.82
C THR A 52 -16.79 -11.97 -17.64
N VAL A 53 -16.19 -12.97 -17.00
CA VAL A 53 -16.87 -14.21 -16.61
C VAL A 53 -16.49 -14.57 -15.16
N LYS A 54 -17.19 -14.00 -14.16
CA LYS A 54 -17.80 -14.70 -13.00
C LYS A 54 -18.08 -13.77 -11.80
N GLY A 55 -19.38 -13.51 -11.57
CA GLY A 55 -20.04 -13.73 -10.28
C GLY A 55 -19.94 -12.68 -9.14
N PRO A 56 -21.07 -12.29 -8.49
CA PRO A 56 -21.10 -11.32 -7.40
C PRO A 56 -21.03 -11.99 -6.02
N TYR A 57 -19.84 -12.26 -5.49
CA TYR A 57 -19.68 -12.76 -4.12
C TYR A 57 -18.40 -12.17 -3.53
N LYS A 58 -18.51 -11.21 -2.62
CA LYS A 58 -18.56 -11.42 -1.16
C LYS A 58 -17.16 -11.55 -0.59
N GLU A 59 -16.48 -10.43 -0.36
CA GLU A 59 -15.40 -10.33 0.64
C GLU A 59 -15.57 -9.03 1.43
N MET A 60 -16.48 -9.15 2.40
CA MET A 60 -16.54 -8.35 3.61
C MET A 60 -15.23 -8.59 4.36
N ILE A 61 -14.26 -7.67 4.23
CA ILE A 61 -13.00 -7.75 4.98
C ILE A 61 -13.33 -7.51 6.46
N LEU A 62 -13.47 -8.62 7.18
CA LEU A 62 -13.52 -8.69 8.64
C LEU A 62 -12.15 -8.28 9.18
N TRP A 63 -12.00 -7.06 9.66
CA TRP A 63 -10.82 -6.68 10.44
C TRP A 63 -10.89 -7.33 11.83
N PRO A 64 -9.84 -8.04 12.28
CA PRO A 64 -9.80 -8.59 13.64
C PRO A 64 -9.77 -7.45 14.65
N ARG A 65 -10.76 -7.45 15.55
CA ARG A 65 -10.99 -6.43 16.58
C ARG A 65 -10.12 -6.65 17.82
N GLU A 66 -8.81 -6.82 17.63
CA GLU A 66 -7.86 -7.20 18.70
C GLU A 66 -6.90 -6.06 19.13
N LEU A 67 -7.13 -4.81 18.70
CA LEU A 67 -6.36 -3.63 19.15
C LEU A 67 -7.13 -2.71 20.12
N ALA A 68 -7.96 -3.29 20.98
CA ALA A 68 -8.64 -2.55 22.05
C ALA A 68 -8.35 -3.16 23.43
N LYS A 69 -7.06 -3.25 23.80
CA LYS A 69 -6.62 -3.39 25.19
C LYS A 69 -5.23 -2.76 25.34
N VAL A 70 -5.18 -1.50 25.77
CA VAL A 70 -4.42 -1.00 26.94
C VAL A 70 -5.14 0.25 27.43
#